data_AF-A0A3P1X602-F1
#
_entry.id   AF-A0A3P1X602-F1
#
_cell.length_a   1.000
_cell.length_b   1.000
_cell.length_c   1.000
_cell.angle_alpha   90.00
_cell.angle_beta   90.00
_cell.angle_gamma   90.00
#
_symmetry.space_group_name_H-M   'P 1'
#
loop_
_entity.id
_entity.type
_entity.pdbx_description
1 polymer ?
#
loop_
_entity_poly.entity_id
_entity_poly.type
_entity_poly.pdbx_seq_one_letter_code
_entity_poly.pdbx_strand_id
1 'polypeptide(L)'
;YEATRGVWAKVPRDENLKYAYATYGGLIMEVYQIECWVKAGSQQYFTRDIALGPDTKRYEFVGRIADEHIRKLYVGKLIKKPPSYGSPFVKVGVVRNEHSVSAA
;
A
#
# COMPACT_ATOMS: atom_id res chain seq x y z
N TYR A 1 2.03 -9.61 7.41
CA TYR A 1 1.76 -8.28 7.99
C TYR A 1 3.03 -7.44 8.16
N GLU A 2 3.99 -7.82 9.01
CA GLU A 2 5.18 -6.98 9.31
C GLU A 2 6.05 -6.64 8.09
N ALA A 3 6.20 -7.58 7.16
CA ALA A 3 6.90 -7.35 5.89
C ALA A 3 6.21 -6.32 4.98
N THR A 4 4.92 -6.05 5.20
CA THR A 4 4.10 -5.14 4.40
C THR A 4 3.81 -3.83 5.12
N ARG A 5 3.65 -3.83 6.45
CA ARG A 5 3.27 -2.61 7.21
C ARG A 5 4.29 -1.49 7.14
N GLY A 6 5.58 -1.84 7.07
CA GLY A 6 6.72 -0.93 7.08
C GLY A 6 7.87 -1.50 6.26
N VAL A 7 8.85 -0.71 5.83
CA VAL A 7 9.21 0.66 6.21
C VAL A 7 9.12 1.55 4.96
N TRP A 8 7.98 2.23 4.78
CA TRP A 8 7.63 2.93 3.55
C TRP A 8 8.32 4.30 3.45
N ALA A 9 8.77 4.65 2.24
CA ALA A 9 9.22 6.00 1.91
C ALA A 9 8.11 6.77 1.21
N LYS A 10 8.14 8.11 1.35
CA LYS A 10 7.36 9.06 0.53
C LYS A 10 5.86 8.69 0.49
N VAL A 11 5.30 8.30 1.63
CA VAL A 11 3.87 7.98 1.75
C VAL A 11 3.05 9.20 1.34
N PRO A 12 2.11 9.06 0.37
CA PRO A 12 1.15 10.11 0.03
C PRO A 12 0.37 10.54 1.26
N ARG A 13 0.25 11.85 1.48
CA ARG A 13 -0.56 12.43 2.57
C ARG A 13 -2.04 12.59 2.18
N ASP A 14 -2.52 11.75 1.28
CA ASP A 14 -3.87 11.78 0.74
C ASP A 14 -4.77 10.80 1.52
N GLU A 15 -5.97 11.23 1.88
CA GLU A 15 -7.00 10.43 2.57
C GLU A 15 -7.48 9.23 1.72
N ASN A 16 -7.20 9.23 0.42
CA ASN A 16 -7.54 8.12 -0.47
C ASN A 16 -6.62 6.91 -0.33
N LEU A 17 -5.54 6.99 0.46
CA LEU A 17 -4.63 5.87 0.69
C LEU A 17 -5.18 4.88 1.74
N LYS A 18 -6.13 4.06 1.33
CA LYS A 18 -6.93 3.21 2.23
C LYS A 18 -6.43 1.78 2.39
N TYR A 19 -5.68 1.27 1.42
CA TYR A 19 -5.27 -0.14 1.38
C TYR A 19 -3.78 -0.30 1.05
N ALA A 20 -3.18 -1.35 1.60
CA ALA A 20 -1.83 -1.80 1.26
C ALA A 20 -1.85 -3.26 0.81
N TYR A 21 -1.11 -3.56 -0.27
CA TYR A 21 -1.05 -4.90 -0.83
C TYR A 21 0.26 -5.57 -0.46
N ALA A 22 0.19 -6.78 0.10
CA ALA A 22 1.33 -7.68 0.14
C ALA A 22 1.46 -8.33 -1.24
N THR A 23 2.62 -8.21 -1.88
CA THR A 23 2.84 -8.77 -3.22
C THR A 23 4.10 -9.62 -3.28
N TYR A 24 4.07 -10.64 -4.14
CA TYR A 24 5.21 -11.48 -4.46
C TYR A 24 5.20 -11.80 -5.96
N GLY A 25 6.24 -11.42 -6.70
CA GLY A 25 6.25 -11.60 -8.16
C GLY A 25 5.10 -10.91 -8.90
N GLY A 26 4.54 -9.84 -8.32
CA GLY A 26 3.34 -9.16 -8.85
C GLY A 26 2.02 -9.83 -8.50
N LEU A 27 2.01 -11.01 -7.88
CA LEU A 27 0.82 -11.63 -7.31
C LEU A 27 0.45 -10.94 -6.00
N ILE A 28 -0.82 -10.56 -5.84
CA ILE A 28 -1.35 -10.00 -4.59
C ILE A 28 -1.64 -11.14 -3.63
N MET A 29 -0.87 -11.21 -2.54
CA MET A 29 -0.96 -12.26 -1.52
C MET A 29 -1.96 -11.90 -0.43
N GLU A 30 -2.06 -10.61 -0.08
CA GLU A 30 -3.00 -10.13 0.94
C GLU A 30 -3.28 -8.62 0.77
N VAL A 31 -4.44 -8.18 1.25
CA VAL A 31 -4.82 -6.76 1.34
C VAL A 31 -5.05 -6.36 2.78
N TYR A 32 -4.39 -5.30 3.20
CA TYR A 32 -4.57 -4.67 4.50
C TYR A 32 -5.33 -3.35 4.37
N GLN A 33 -6.30 -3.13 5.23
CA GLN A 33 -6.90 -1.81 5.43
C GLN A 33 -6.00 -0.99 6.35
N ILE A 34 -5.68 0.22 5.90
CA ILE A 34 -4.90 1.19 6.66
C ILE A 34 -5.84 1.98 7.56
N GLU A 35 -5.52 2.04 8.84
CA GLU A 35 -6.23 2.89 9.82
C GLU A 35 -5.51 4.22 9.98
N CYS A 36 -4.18 4.19 10.13
CA CYS A 36 -3.37 5.40 10.17
C CYS A 36 -1.91 5.10 9.78
N TRP A 37 -1.15 6.17 9.54
CA TRP A 37 0.28 6.12 9.33
C TRP A 37 1.02 6.68 10.54
N VAL A 38 2.04 5.96 11.00
CA VAL A 38 2.91 6.35 12.11
C VAL A 38 4.37 6.33 11.64
N LYS A 39 5.25 6.95 12.43
CA LYS A 39 6.69 6.92 12.15
C LYS A 39 7.17 5.47 12.21
N ALA A 40 7.98 5.06 11.23
CA ALA A 40 8.49 3.70 11.20
C ALA A 40 9.36 3.40 12.42
N GLY A 41 9.22 2.18 12.97
CA GLY A 41 9.90 1.76 14.20
C GLY A 41 9.21 2.23 15.49
N SER A 42 8.00 2.79 15.39
CA SER A 42 7.18 3.09 16.58
C SER A 42 6.42 1.86 17.08
N GLN A 43 6.20 0.86 16.22
CA GLN A 43 5.64 -0.43 16.58
C GLN A 43 6.74 -1.50 16.72
N GLN A 44 6.53 -2.44 17.65
CA GLN A 44 7.41 -3.59 17.85
C GLN A 44 7.30 -4.57 16.67
N TYR A 45 8.44 -4.99 16.13
CA TYR A 45 8.55 -6.08 15.15
C TYR A 45 8.98 -7.37 15.86
N PHE A 46 8.31 -8.47 15.53
CA PHE A 46 8.55 -9.79 16.12
C PHE A 46 9.23 -10.76 15.16
N THR A 47 9.13 -10.51 13.85
CA THR A 47 9.66 -11.42 12.81
C THR A 47 10.98 -10.94 12.20
N ARG A 48 11.42 -9.72 12.55
CA ARG A 48 12.68 -9.14 12.08
C ARG A 48 13.12 -7.99 12.96
N ASP A 49 14.42 -7.77 13.02
CA ASP A 49 14.97 -6.54 13.58
C ASP A 49 14.92 -5.42 12.54
N ILE A 50 14.68 -4.19 13.03
CA ILE A 50 14.79 -3.00 12.20
C ILE A 50 15.68 -1.97 12.90
N ALA A 51 16.83 -1.70 12.29
CA ALA A 51 17.67 -0.58 12.66
C ALA A 51 17.22 0.68 11.90
N LEU A 52 16.48 1.56 12.58
CA LEU A 52 16.13 2.90 12.05
C LEU A 52 16.80 3.97 12.91
N GLY A 53 17.43 4.94 12.24
CA GLY A 53 17.94 6.12 12.93
C GLY A 53 16.82 7.01 13.47
N PRO A 54 17.10 7.85 14.48
CA PRO A 54 16.11 8.73 15.10
C PRO A 54 15.46 9.69 14.10
N ASP A 55 16.17 10.08 13.03
CA ASP A 55 15.70 10.99 11.98
C ASP A 55 15.04 10.28 10.79
N THR A 56 14.57 9.05 10.97
CA THR A 56 13.91 8.31 9.90
C THR A 56 12.70 9.09 9.34
N LYS A 57 12.73 9.31 8.02
CA LYS A 57 11.61 9.89 7.25
C LYS A 57 10.67 8.80 6.71
N ARG A 58 10.73 7.61 7.32
CA ARG A 58 9.96 6.44 6.90
C ARG A 58 8.75 6.28 7.79
N TYR A 59 7.73 5.66 7.22
CA TYR A 59 6.46 5.44 7.89
C TYR A 59 6.09 3.97 7.84
N GLU A 60 5.22 3.59 8.75
CA GLU A 60 4.54 2.30 8.75
C GLU A 60 3.06 2.54 9.03
N PHE A 61 2.20 1.66 8.52
CA PHE A 61 0.78 1.76 8.82
C PHE A 61 0.41 0.93 10.05
N VAL A 62 -0.57 1.42 10.80
CA VAL A 62 -1.41 0.60 11.68
C VAL A 62 -2.63 0.19 10.85
N GLY A 63 -3.02 -1.07 10.97
CA GLY A 63 -4.10 -1.59 10.15
C GLY A 63 -4.34 -3.08 10.36
N ARG A 64 -5.33 -3.59 9.65
CA ARG A 64 -5.84 -4.95 9.77
C ARG A 64 -6.00 -5.59 8.40
N ILE A 65 -6.23 -6.90 8.36
CA ILE A 65 -6.69 -7.58 7.14
C ILE A 65 -7.96 -6.87 6.66
N ALA A 66 -8.03 -6.51 5.39
CA ALA A 66 -9.19 -5.82 4.83
C ALA A 66 -10.43 -6.73 4.84
N ASP A 67 -11.62 -6.13 4.78
CA ASP A 67 -12.87 -6.87 4.72
C ASP A 67 -12.90 -7.86 3.55
N GLU A 68 -13.60 -8.98 3.73
CA GLU A 68 -13.60 -10.09 2.78
C GLU A 68 -14.01 -9.67 1.36
N HIS A 69 -15.00 -8.79 1.24
CA HIS A 69 -15.47 -8.29 -0.05
C HIS A 69 -14.38 -7.52 -0.80
N ILE A 70 -13.51 -6.77 -0.10
CA ILE A 70 -12.35 -6.09 -0.69
C ILE A 70 -11.29 -7.11 -1.09
N ARG A 71 -10.99 -8.07 -0.21
CA ARG A 71 -9.97 -9.10 -0.49
C ARG A 71 -10.32 -9.90 -1.74
N LYS A 72 -11.60 -10.27 -1.91
CA LYS A 72 -12.13 -10.94 -3.11
C LYS A 72 -11.88 -10.17 -4.41
N LEU A 73 -11.73 -8.83 -4.35
CA LEU A 73 -11.43 -8.03 -5.53
C LEU A 73 -9.96 -8.13 -5.98
N TYR A 74 -9.03 -8.49 -5.09
CA TYR A 74 -7.60 -8.31 -5.35
C TYR A 74 -6.71 -9.52 -5.04
N VAL A 75 -6.96 -10.26 -3.97
CA VAL A 75 -6.12 -11.40 -3.56
C VAL A 75 -6.13 -12.46 -4.67
N GLY A 76 -4.95 -13.00 -4.99
CA GLY A 76 -4.73 -13.97 -6.06
C GLY A 76 -4.66 -13.36 -7.47
N LYS A 77 -4.80 -12.03 -7.62
CA LYS A 77 -4.67 -11.35 -8.91
C LYS A 77 -3.27 -10.78 -9.10
N LEU A 78 -2.87 -10.61 -10.37
CA LEU A 78 -1.63 -9.94 -10.74
C LEU A 78 -1.83 -8.42 -10.80
N ILE A 79 -0.94 -7.66 -10.18
CA ILE A 79 -0.90 -6.21 -10.33
C ILE A 79 0.05 -5.82 -11.47
N LYS A 80 -0.49 -5.14 -12.49
CA LYS A 80 0.32 -4.52 -13.53
C LYS A 80 0.81 -3.17 -13.03
N LYS A 81 2.05 -3.12 -12.56
CA LYS A 81 2.69 -1.85 -12.18
C LYS A 81 3.38 -1.26 -13.41
N PRO A 82 3.00 -0.06 -13.89
CA PRO A 82 3.82 0.62 -14.88
C PRO A 82 5.22 0.87 -14.28
N PRO A 83 6.26 1.05 -15.11
CA PRO A 83 7.58 1.43 -14.63
C PRO A 83 7.46 2.70 -13.79
N SER A 84 7.49 2.54 -12.47
CA SER A 84 7.39 3.65 -11.54
C SER A 84 8.82 4.05 -11.20
N TYR A 85 9.17 5.33 -11.35
CA TYR A 85 10.41 5.94 -10.85
C TYR A 85 10.48 5.91 -9.30
N GLY A 86 10.35 4.73 -8.70
CA GLY A 86 10.44 4.51 -7.25
C GLY A 86 9.18 4.77 -6.43
N SER A 87 8.00 5.03 -7.03
CA SER A 87 6.75 5.14 -6.25
C SER A 87 6.14 3.74 -6.03
N PRO A 88 5.97 3.29 -4.77
CA PRO A 88 5.28 2.04 -4.49
C PRO A 88 3.74 2.20 -4.49
N PHE A 89 3.21 3.41 -4.68
CA PHE A 89 1.79 3.72 -4.60
C PHE A 89 1.14 3.69 -5.98
N VAL A 90 0.02 2.98 -6.09
CA VAL A 90 -0.78 2.86 -7.31
C VAL A 90 -2.22 3.22 -6.97
N LYS A 91 -2.82 4.17 -7.70
CA LYS A 91 -4.25 4.43 -7.60
C LYS A 91 -5.01 3.27 -8.22
N VAL A 92 -5.96 2.71 -7.49
CA VAL A 92 -6.80 1.57 -7.88
C VAL A 92 -8.26 1.90 -7.54
N GLY A 93 -9.21 1.24 -8.20
CA GLY A 93 -10.64 1.51 -7.97
C GLY A 93 -11.16 2.82 -8.58
N VAL A 94 -10.34 3.52 -9.36
CA VAL A 94 -10.81 4.64 -10.18
C VAL A 94 -11.55 4.03 -11.37
N VAL A 95 -12.87 4.19 -11.42
CA VAL A 95 -13.63 3.94 -12.66
C VAL A 95 -13.07 4.89 -13.70
N ARG A 96 -12.52 4.35 -14.80
CA ARG A 96 -12.23 5.19 -15.96
C ARG A 96 -13.58 5.65 -16.48
N ASN A 97 -13.95 6.91 -16.24
CA ASN A 97 -15.02 7.52 -17.01
C ASN A 97 -14.52 7.63 -18.45
N GLU A 98 -14.99 6.77 -19.35
CA GLU A 98 -14.82 6.91 -20.80
C GLU A 98 -15.76 7.99 -21.36
N HIS A 99 -15.78 9.16 -20.71
CA HIS A 99 -16.46 10.35 -21.21
C HIS A 99 -15.54 11.55 -21.09
N SER A 100 -14.51 11.54 -21.93
CA SER A 100 -13.83 12.75 -22.42
C SER A 100 -14.06 12.79 -23.93
N VAL A 101 -15.25 13.29 -24.28
CA VAL A 101 -15.65 14.01 -25.50
C VAL A 101 -14.74 13.89 -26.73
N SER A 102 -15.33 13.39 -27.82
CA SER A 102 -14.93 13.68 -29.20
C SER A 102 -15.14 15.16 -29.52
N ALA A 103 -14.06 15.89 -29.86
CA ALA A 103 -13.94 17.09 -30.73
C ALA A 103 -12.59 17.76 -30.38
N ALA A 104 -11.72 18.16 -31.29
CA ALA A 104 -11.88 18.61 -32.67
C ALA A 104 -10.79 18.04 -33.61
#